data_AF-A0A8J5I3T0-F1
#
_entry.id   AF-A0A8J5I3T0-F1
#
_cell.length_a   1.000
_cell.length_b   1.000
_cell.length_c   1.000
_cell.angle_alpha   90.00
_cell.angle_beta   90.00
_cell.angle_gamma   90.00
#
_symmetry.space_group_name_H-M   'P 1'
#
loop_
_entity.id
_entity.type
_entity.pdbx_description
1 polymer ?
#
loop_
_entity_poly.entity_id
_entity_poly.type
_entity_poly.pdbx_seq_one_letter_code
_entity_poly.pdbx_strand_id
1 'polypeptide(L)' 'MCMAWKQEKNYSERVMLIYDGLHYDALAMSPYDGAPKGFDQTVFSVRSDRSIGLVENFALNLVKDAQK' A
#
# COMPACT_ATOMS: atom_id res chain seq x y z
N MET A 1 -9.69 1.62 7.03
CA MET A 1 -8.71 1.89 8.10
C MET A 1 -7.38 1.26 7.70
N CYS A 2 -6.29 2.02 7.62
CA CYS A 2 -4.97 1.47 7.29
C CYS A 2 -4.29 0.97 8.57
N MET A 3 -4.15 -0.35 8.75
CA MET A 3 -3.49 -0.96 9.90
C MET A 3 -2.18 -1.62 9.46
N ALA A 4 -1.11 -1.41 10.24
CA ALA A 4 0.17 -2.03 9.99
C ALA A 4 0.43 -3.19 10.94
N TRP A 5 0.85 -4.34 10.40
CA TRP A 5 1.08 -5.57 11.15
C TRP A 5 2.57 -5.88 11.26
N LYS A 6 2.98 -6.47 12.40
CA LYS A 6 4.36 -6.88 12.68
C LYS A 6 5.39 -5.73 12.54
N GLN A 7 4.99 -4.49 12.83
CA GLN A 7 5.91 -3.36 12.79
C GLN A 7 7.07 -3.51 13.78
N GLU A 8 6.87 -4.20 14.89
CA GLU A 8 7.89 -4.49 15.90
C GLU A 8 8.99 -5.45 15.39
N LYS A 9 8.74 -6.18 14.30
CA LYS A 9 9.72 -7.12 13.72
C LYS A 9 10.75 -6.46 12.81
N ASN A 10 10.67 -5.15 12.58
CA ASN A 10 11.66 -4.36 11.85
C ASN A 10 12.05 -4.88 10.45
N TYR A 11 11.09 -5.49 9.73
CA TYR A 11 11.29 -5.81 8.32
C TYR A 11 11.55 -4.53 7.50
N SER A 12 12.41 -4.68 6.49
CA SER A 12 12.80 -3.63 5.54
C SER A 12 11.80 -3.39 4.43
N GLU A 13 10.77 -4.23 4.34
CA GLU A 13 9.77 -4.22 3.26
C GLU A 13 8.37 -4.42 3.82
N ARG A 14 7.36 -3.90 3.09
CA ARG A 14 5.94 -4.09 3.37
C ARG A 14 5.19 -4.39 2.09
N VAL A 15 4.13 -5.18 2.26
CA VAL A 15 3.06 -5.36 1.27
C VAL A 15 1.79 -4.73 1.83
N MET A 16 0.88 -4.32 0.95
CA MET A 16 -0.37 -3.68 1.33
C MET A 16 -1.56 -4.49 0.85
N LEU A 17 -2.59 -4.55 1.70
CA LEU A 17 -3.87 -5.18 1.40
C LEU A 17 -4.98 -4.15 1.67
N ILE A 18 -5.99 -4.13 0.81
CA ILE A 18 -7.26 -3.44 1.07
C ILE A 18 -8.23 -4.46 1.63
N TYR A 19 -9.00 -4.05 2.64
CA TYR A 19 -10.05 -4.85 3.25
C TYR A 19 -11.34 -4.03 3.31
N ASP A 20 -12.43 -4.57 2.76
CA ASP A 20 -13.74 -3.91 2.69
C ASP A 20 -14.73 -4.38 3.77
N GLY A 21 -14.36 -5.40 4.56
CA GLY A 21 -15.25 -6.04 5.54
C GLY A 21 -15.59 -7.50 5.21
N LEU A 22 -15.26 -7.96 4.00
CA LEU A 22 -15.47 -9.34 3.55
C LEU A 22 -14.27 -9.90 2.77
N HIS A 23 -13.68 -9.10 1.88
CA HIS A 23 -12.63 -9.51 0.96
C HIS A 23 -11.31 -8.77 1.21
N TYR A 24 -10.20 -9.49 0.96
CA TYR A 24 -8.87 -8.93 0.92
C TYR A 24 -8.37 -8.87 -0.52
N ASP A 25 -8.01 -7.67 -0.96
CA ASP A 25 -7.41 -7.45 -2.26
C ASP A 25 -5.97 -6.91 -2.11
N ALA A 26 -5.08 -7.39 -2.98
CA ALA A 26 -3.70 -6.91 -3.02
C ALA A 26 -3.63 -5.52 -3.63
N LEU A 27 -2.92 -4.60 -2.98
CA LEU A 27 -2.66 -3.27 -3.52
C LEU A 27 -1.38 -3.28 -4.36
N ALA A 28 -1.49 -2.78 -5.58
CA ALA A 28 -0.38 -2.54 -6.49
C ALA A 28 -0.35 -1.07 -6.91
N MET A 29 0.84 -0.50 -7.03
CA MET A 29 1.04 0.87 -7.48
C MET A 29 1.75 0.88 -8.83
N SER A 30 1.11 1.51 -9.83
CA SER A 30 1.75 1.83 -11.10
C SER A 30 2.48 3.18 -10.99
N PRO A 31 3.64 3.35 -11.66
CA PRO A 31 4.43 4.60 -11.57
C PRO A 31 3.73 5.80 -12.22
N TYR A 32 2.83 5.57 -13.18
CA TYR A 32 2.00 6.56 -13.84
C TYR A 32 0.79 5.87 -14.49
N ASP A 33 -0.21 6.66 -14.86
CA ASP A 33 -1.42 6.15 -15.51
C ASP A 33 -1.10 5.55 -16.90
N GLY A 34 -1.61 4.36 -17.17
CA GLY A 34 -1.31 3.60 -18.40
C GLY A 34 0.09 2.95 -18.44
N ALA A 35 0.85 2.94 -17.35
CA ALA A 35 2.11 2.22 -17.29
C ALA A 35 1.91 0.71 -17.55
N PRO A 36 2.88 0.01 -18.18
CA PRO A 36 2.78 -1.42 -18.37
C PRO A 36 2.69 -2.16 -17.03
N LYS A 37 1.80 -3.17 -16.92
CA LYS A 37 1.57 -3.94 -15.69
C LYS A 37 2.84 -4.54 -15.06
N GLY A 38 3.88 -4.78 -15.85
CA GLY A 38 5.17 -5.26 -15.35
C GLY A 38 5.90 -4.27 -14.44
N PHE A 39 5.49 -3.00 -14.41
CA PHE A 39 6.01 -1.96 -13.53
C PHE A 39 5.19 -1.78 -12.25
N ASP A 40 4.12 -2.57 -12.06
CA ASP A 40 3.30 -2.49 -10.86
C ASP A 40 4.11 -2.94 -9.63
N GLN A 41 4.25 -2.03 -8.67
CA GLN A 41 4.94 -2.29 -7.41
C GLN A 41 3.95 -2.80 -6.36
N THR A 42 4.24 -3.97 -5.79
CA THR A 42 3.45 -4.58 -4.69
C THR A 42 4.22 -4.72 -3.39
N VAL A 43 5.56 -4.56 -3.45
CA VAL A 43 6.48 -4.59 -2.31
C VAL A 43 7.15 -3.23 -2.16
N PHE A 44 7.04 -2.64 -0.98
CA PHE A 44 7.48 -1.28 -0.69
C PHE A 44 8.56 -1.28 0.38
N SER A 45 9.68 -0.60 0.12
CA SER A 45 10.76 -0.46 1.10
C SER A 45 10.34 0.44 2.26
N VAL A 46 10.65 0.00 3.47
CA VAL A 46 10.45 0.75 4.71
C VAL A 46 11.61 1.73 4.88
N ARG A 47 11.27 3.01 5.02
CA ARG A 47 12.23 4.10 5.23
C ARG A 47 12.67 4.15 6.70
N SER A 48 13.67 4.97 7.01
CA SER A 48 14.20 5.15 8.37
C SER A 48 13.14 5.64 9.37
N ASP A 49 12.15 6.40 8.91
CA ASP A 49 11.00 6.87 9.69
C ASP A 49 9.89 5.81 9.86
N ARG A 50 10.13 4.56 9.44
CA ARG A 50 9.18 3.44 9.45
C ARG A 50 7.97 3.63 8.53
N SER A 51 7.96 4.64 7.66
CA SER A 51 6.95 4.79 6.60
C SER A 51 7.35 4.03 5.34
N ILE A 52 6.42 3.89 4.39
CA ILE A 52 6.71 3.52 3.00
C ILE A 52 6.57 4.73 2.05
N GLY A 53 6.72 5.95 2.59
CA GLY A 53 6.64 7.19 1.83
C GLY A 53 5.23 7.54 1.34
N LEU A 54 5.15 8.13 0.14
CA LEU A 54 3.89 8.65 -0.42
C LEU A 54 2.82 7.59 -0.68
N VAL A 55 3.24 6.31 -0.73
CA VAL A 55 2.34 5.16 -0.94
C VAL A 55 1.25 5.10 0.12
N GLU A 56 1.54 5.42 1.37
CA GLU A 56 0.53 5.45 2.44
C GLU A 56 -0.55 6.50 2.16
N ASN A 57 -0.17 7.69 1.69
CA ASN A 57 -1.14 8.73 1.34
C ASN A 57 -1.98 8.35 0.12
N PHE A 58 -1.39 7.72 -0.90
CA PHE A 58 -2.14 7.24 -2.06
C PHE A 58 -3.14 6.16 -1.67
N ALA A 59 -2.74 5.19 -0.84
CA ALA A 59 -3.65 4.16 -0.34
C ALA A 59 -4.79 4.77 0.51
N LEU A 60 -4.50 5.76 1.36
CA LEU A 60 -5.53 6.46 2.14
C LEU A 60 -6.51 7.21 1.25
N ASN A 61 -6.04 7.86 0.18
CA ASN A 61 -6.91 8.56 -0.77
C ASN A 61 -7.78 7.57 -1.56
N LEU A 62 -7.21 6.45 -2.00
CA LEU A 62 -7.95 5.37 -2.66
C LEU A 62 -9.10 4.84 -1.77
N VAL A 63 -8.84 4.62 -0.49
CA VAL A 63 -9.89 4.20 0.46
C VAL A 63 -10.98 5.26 0.63
N LYS A 64 -10.61 6.55 0.69
CA LYS A 64 -11.59 7.65 0.79
C LYS A 64 -12.47 7.72 -0.46
N ASP A 65 -11.90 7.52 -1.63
CA ASP A 65 -12.64 7.54 -2.89
C ASP A 65 -13.56 6.32 -3.04
N ALA A 66 -13.14 5.15 -2.55
CA ALA A 66 -13.98 3.94 -2.53
C ALA A 66 -15.16 4.01 -1.52
N GLN A 67 -15.12 4.93 -0.56
CA GLN A 67 -16.16 5.12 0.46
C GLN A 67 -17.13 6.29 0.16
N LYS A 68 -16.97 6.95 -0.99
CA LYS A 68 -17.94 7.93 -1.49
C LYS A 68 -19.12 7.23 -2.15
#